data_AF-A0A2E2TFD5-F1
#
_entry.id   AF-A0A2E2TFD5-F1
#
_cell.length_a   1.000
_cell.length_b   1.000
_cell.length_c   1.000
_cell.angle_alpha   90.00
_cell.angle_beta   90.00
_cell.angle_gamma   90.00
#
_symmetry.space_group_name_H-M   'P 1'
#
loop_
_entity.id
_entity.type
_entity.pdbx_description
1 polymer ?
#
loop_
_entity_poly.entity_id
_entity_poly.type
_entity_poly.pdbx_seq_one_letter_code
_entity_poly.pdbx_strand_id
1 'polypeptide(L)'
;MFFYHPPAWIGEVPVRVSALFMFFSPKLSRNRWLWVLLFIAYSIFAARYWYYIDNHQYLITYWVGVCFISTLFKNRIQVLKINAHLLIVLTFLFALFWKFTSPDFLTGDFMQYHLLTDFRMQYINTALVGNTPEQFLDKKLLLKYLSIEPTLNAKITLDNAPRLHTVAMVMTYLTLIIELLVLLSFSLKNFPLFQKTKDYVLQAFILALYTFIPVTGFGFILAILGIAQLEPGEKKKFGLYFLAIIVMQLASHFSILDIVSRDLSV
;
A
#
# COMPACT_ATOMS: atom_id res chain seq x y z
N MET A 1 -15.72 19.55 -16.32
CA MET A 1 -15.70 19.73 -14.86
C MET A 1 -14.28 19.43 -14.40
N PHE A 2 -13.50 20.44 -14.00
CA PHE A 2 -12.14 20.24 -13.48
C PHE A 2 -12.26 19.62 -12.10
N PHE A 3 -12.07 18.30 -12.02
CA PHE A 3 -12.07 17.61 -10.74
C PHE A 3 -10.76 17.87 -10.02
N TYR A 4 -10.83 18.68 -8.95
CA TYR A 4 -9.70 18.95 -8.08
C TYR A 4 -9.35 17.66 -7.31
N HIS A 5 -8.26 17.00 -7.68
CA HIS A 5 -7.68 15.94 -6.87
C HIS A 5 -7.14 16.58 -5.59
N PRO A 6 -7.69 16.28 -4.40
CA PRO A 6 -7.12 16.77 -3.17
C PRO A 6 -5.68 16.26 -3.05
N PRO A 7 -4.71 17.10 -2.67
CA PRO A 7 -3.35 16.66 -2.48
C PRO A 7 -3.27 15.50 -1.47
N ALA A 8 -2.53 14.44 -1.84
CA ALA A 8 -2.39 13.21 -1.03
C ALA A 8 -1.94 13.45 0.42
N TRP A 9 -1.27 14.58 0.68
CA TRP A 9 -0.77 14.94 2.02
C TRP A 9 -1.86 15.34 3.02
N ILE A 10 -3.05 15.78 2.56
CA ILE A 10 -4.13 16.29 3.44
C ILE A 10 -4.67 15.19 4.36
N GLY A 11 -4.68 13.93 3.90
CA GLY A 11 -5.12 12.78 4.70
C GLY A 11 -3.97 11.98 5.33
N GLU A 12 -2.81 11.89 4.68
CA GLU A 12 -1.79 10.91 5.08
C GLU A 12 -0.86 11.40 6.20
N VAL A 13 -0.47 12.67 6.18
CA VAL A 13 0.49 13.23 7.14
C VAL A 13 -0.09 13.26 8.56
N PRO A 14 -1.33 13.71 8.80
CA PRO A 14 -1.88 13.77 10.16
C PRO A 14 -2.02 12.38 10.81
N VAL A 15 -2.34 11.33 10.05
CA VAL A 15 -2.40 9.94 10.57
C VAL A 15 -1.02 9.37 10.84
N ARG A 16 -0.06 9.57 9.94
CA ARG A 16 1.32 9.11 10.18
C ARG A 16 1.86 9.72 11.47
N VAL A 17 1.64 11.02 11.63
CA VAL A 17 2.02 11.79 12.82
C VAL A 17 1.23 11.31 14.06
N SER A 18 -0.08 11.14 13.97
CA SER A 18 -0.93 10.68 15.10
C SER A 18 -0.60 9.25 15.54
N ALA A 19 -0.32 8.36 14.60
CA ALA A 19 0.06 6.98 14.88
C ALA A 19 1.48 6.86 15.43
N LEU A 20 2.42 7.69 14.96
CA LEU A 20 3.75 7.81 15.60
C LEU A 20 3.60 8.33 17.04
N PHE A 21 2.81 9.38 17.26
CA PHE A 21 2.59 9.91 18.62
C PHE A 21 1.90 8.92 19.58
N MET A 22 1.11 7.96 19.08
CA MET A 22 0.57 6.88 19.92
C MET A 22 1.65 6.04 20.59
N PHE A 23 2.78 5.82 19.92
CA PHE A 23 3.88 5.02 20.45
C PHE A 23 4.69 5.79 21.49
N PHE A 24 4.86 7.10 21.31
CA PHE A 24 5.71 7.91 22.17
C PHE A 24 4.97 8.54 23.36
N SER A 25 3.63 8.68 23.31
CA SER A 25 2.86 9.29 24.40
C SER A 25 1.66 8.45 24.83
N PRO A 26 1.76 7.72 25.97
CA PRO A 26 0.65 7.00 26.57
C PRO A 26 -0.54 7.91 26.92
N LYS A 27 -0.29 9.18 27.23
CA LYS A 27 -1.35 10.16 27.53
C LYS A 27 -2.17 10.49 26.28
N LEU A 28 -1.49 10.76 25.17
CA LEU A 28 -2.15 11.10 23.92
C LEU A 28 -2.90 9.90 23.34
N SER A 29 -2.31 8.71 23.41
CA SER A 29 -2.95 7.49 22.94
C SER A 29 -4.23 7.13 23.74
N ARG A 30 -4.37 7.61 24.98
CA ARG A 30 -5.57 7.43 25.81
C ARG A 30 -6.60 8.56 25.69
N ASN A 31 -6.28 9.66 25.00
CA ASN A 31 -7.19 10.79 24.88
C ASN A 31 -8.36 10.44 23.94
N ARG A 32 -9.56 10.23 24.52
CA ARG A 32 -10.77 9.90 23.76
C ARG A 32 -11.15 10.96 22.74
N TRP A 33 -11.08 12.23 23.12
CA TRP A 33 -11.52 13.34 22.26
C TRP A 33 -10.62 13.49 21.04
N LEU A 34 -9.32 13.25 21.20
CA LEU A 34 -8.41 13.18 20.05
C LEU A 34 -8.89 12.14 19.03
N TRP A 35 -9.18 10.92 19.49
CA TRP A 35 -9.60 9.84 18.57
C TRP A 35 -10.97 10.09 17.96
N VAL A 36 -11.89 10.71 18.69
CA VAL A 36 -13.19 11.13 18.15
C VAL A 36 -13.00 12.15 17.03
N LEU A 37 -12.22 13.21 17.28
CA LEU A 37 -11.97 14.27 16.30
C LEU A 37 -11.26 13.72 15.05
N LEU A 38 -10.25 12.88 15.24
CA LEU A 38 -9.59 12.21 14.13
C LEU A 38 -10.58 11.31 13.37
N PHE A 39 -11.35 10.46 14.04
CA PHE A 39 -12.28 9.55 13.37
C PHE A 39 -13.34 10.31 12.56
N ILE A 40 -13.90 11.39 13.09
CA ILE A 40 -14.83 12.27 12.38
C ILE A 40 -14.15 12.89 11.16
N ALA A 41 -12.95 13.47 11.33
CA ALA A 41 -12.22 14.10 10.24
C ALA A 41 -11.93 13.12 9.08
N TYR A 42 -11.46 11.90 9.40
CA TYR A 42 -11.19 10.86 8.41
C TYR A 42 -12.45 10.32 7.76
N SER A 43 -13.55 10.18 8.51
CA SER A 43 -14.83 9.74 7.94
C SER A 43 -15.39 10.78 6.97
N ILE A 44 -15.31 12.07 7.31
CA ILE A 44 -15.72 13.17 6.41
C ILE A 44 -14.83 13.19 5.16
N PHE A 45 -13.52 13.06 5.32
CA PHE A 45 -12.58 13.00 4.20
C PHE A 45 -12.90 11.82 3.27
N ALA A 46 -13.04 10.61 3.83
CA ALA A 46 -13.37 9.41 3.08
C ALA A 46 -14.73 9.52 2.38
N ALA A 47 -15.75 10.05 3.04
CA ALA A 47 -17.07 10.25 2.44
C ALA A 47 -17.05 11.27 1.30
N ARG A 48 -16.30 12.37 1.44
CA ARG A 48 -16.21 13.42 0.42
C ARG A 48 -15.41 12.99 -0.81
N TYR A 49 -14.38 12.18 -0.62
CA TYR A 49 -13.42 11.81 -1.65
C TYR A 49 -13.41 10.31 -1.95
N TRP A 50 -14.49 9.57 -1.64
CA TRP A 50 -14.55 8.11 -1.71
C TRP A 50 -14.08 7.50 -3.04
N TYR A 51 -14.28 8.22 -4.15
CA TYR A 51 -13.90 7.82 -5.50
C TYR A 51 -12.46 8.20 -5.91
N TYR A 52 -11.76 8.95 -5.07
CA TYR A 52 -10.35 9.38 -5.28
C TYR A 52 -9.37 8.82 -4.27
N ILE A 53 -9.86 8.29 -3.14
CA ILE A 53 -8.99 7.80 -2.07
C ILE A 53 -8.58 6.35 -2.31
N ASP A 54 -7.32 6.07 -2.03
CA ASP A 54 -6.76 4.74 -2.14
C ASP A 54 -7.26 3.83 -1.01
N ASN A 55 -7.18 2.51 -1.24
CA ASN A 55 -7.60 1.47 -0.28
C ASN A 55 -6.97 1.65 1.11
N HIS A 56 -5.72 2.14 1.20
CA HIS A 56 -5.06 2.36 2.49
C HIS A 56 -5.69 3.47 3.31
N GLN A 57 -6.34 4.45 2.67
CA GLN A 57 -6.97 5.57 3.36
C GLN A 57 -8.28 5.13 4.04
N TYR A 58 -9.01 4.18 3.44
CA TYR A 58 -10.10 3.47 4.10
C TYR A 58 -9.61 2.66 5.30
N LEU A 59 -8.53 1.88 5.11
CA LEU A 59 -7.94 1.08 6.18
C LEU A 59 -7.48 1.93 7.36
N ILE A 60 -6.88 3.08 7.09
CA ILE A 60 -6.53 4.10 8.08
C ILE A 60 -7.77 4.58 8.84
N THR A 61 -8.85 4.91 8.13
CA THR A 61 -10.11 5.37 8.73
C THR A 61 -10.66 4.32 9.70
N TYR A 62 -10.66 3.05 9.31
CA TYR A 62 -11.05 1.94 10.19
C TYR A 62 -10.13 1.82 11.41
N TRP A 63 -8.81 1.93 11.23
CA TRP A 63 -7.87 1.86 12.35
C TRP A 63 -8.04 3.01 13.35
N VAL A 64 -8.29 4.23 12.87
CA VAL A 64 -8.60 5.38 13.73
C VAL A 64 -9.90 5.14 14.50
N GLY A 65 -10.92 4.56 13.86
CA GLY A 65 -12.16 4.14 14.52
C GLY A 65 -11.92 3.09 15.61
N VAL A 66 -11.08 2.09 15.33
CA VAL A 66 -10.64 1.09 16.32
C VAL A 66 -9.92 1.76 17.49
N CYS A 67 -9.03 2.73 17.22
CA CYS A 67 -8.36 3.49 18.27
C CYS A 67 -9.34 4.23 19.17
N PHE A 68 -10.37 4.88 18.59
CA PHE A 68 -11.46 5.48 19.34
C PHE A 68 -12.20 4.45 20.20
N ILE A 69 -12.70 3.37 19.58
CA ILE A 69 -13.43 2.29 20.25
C ILE A 69 -12.59 1.73 21.41
N SER A 70 -11.29 1.56 21.23
CA SER A 70 -10.38 1.05 22.26
C SER A 70 -10.36 1.89 23.54
N THR A 71 -10.68 3.19 23.47
CA THR A 71 -10.78 4.08 24.65
C THR A 71 -12.08 3.92 25.44
N LEU A 72 -13.03 3.14 24.92
CA LEU A 72 -14.29 2.82 25.59
C LEU A 72 -14.17 1.58 26.48
N PHE A 73 -13.12 0.78 26.32
CA PHE A 73 -12.91 -0.48 27.02
C PHE A 73 -11.76 -0.42 28.01
N LYS A 74 -11.88 -1.17 29.12
CA LYS A 74 -10.79 -1.33 30.11
C LYS A 74 -9.60 -2.08 29.51
N ASN A 75 -9.84 -3.15 28.74
CA ASN A 75 -8.78 -3.92 28.08
C ASN A 75 -8.43 -3.39 26.68
N ARG A 76 -7.94 -2.14 26.63
CA ARG A 76 -7.62 -1.42 25.40
C ARG A 76 -6.67 -2.19 24.47
N ILE A 77 -5.62 -2.79 25.03
CA ILE A 77 -4.59 -3.50 24.25
C ILE A 77 -5.18 -4.71 23.54
N GLN A 78 -6.04 -5.48 24.22
CA GLN A 78 -6.72 -6.61 23.60
C GLN A 78 -7.66 -6.17 22.47
N VAL A 79 -8.39 -5.06 22.64
CA VAL A 79 -9.24 -4.50 21.57
C VAL A 79 -8.41 -4.13 20.35
N LEU A 80 -7.27 -3.43 20.54
CA LEU A 80 -6.36 -3.08 19.45
C LEU A 80 -5.81 -4.32 18.74
N LYS A 81 -5.38 -5.35 19.50
CA LYS A 81 -4.87 -6.62 18.95
C LYS A 81 -5.90 -7.36 18.11
N ILE A 82 -7.11 -7.56 18.63
CA ILE A 82 -8.17 -8.28 17.91
C ILE A 82 -8.51 -7.56 16.62
N ASN A 83 -8.68 -6.24 16.68
CA ASN A 83 -9.07 -5.46 15.51
C ASN A 83 -7.93 -5.31 14.50
N ALA A 84 -6.67 -5.15 14.93
CA ALA A 84 -5.54 -5.15 14.01
C ALA A 84 -5.42 -6.48 13.26
N HIS A 85 -5.70 -7.60 13.94
CA HIS A 85 -5.66 -8.93 13.35
C HIS A 85 -6.75 -9.07 12.30
N LEU A 86 -7.97 -8.68 12.66
CA LEU A 86 -9.12 -8.68 11.76
C LEU A 86 -8.87 -7.81 10.53
N LEU A 87 -8.35 -6.60 10.72
CA LEU A 87 -8.05 -5.68 9.62
C LEU A 87 -6.98 -6.24 8.68
N ILE A 88 -5.92 -6.87 9.19
CA ILE A 88 -4.93 -7.56 8.36
C ILE A 88 -5.61 -8.68 7.56
N VAL A 89 -6.32 -9.60 8.23
CA VAL A 89 -6.98 -10.74 7.57
C VAL A 89 -7.95 -10.28 6.49
N LEU A 90 -8.84 -9.33 6.80
CA LEU A 90 -9.83 -8.81 5.83
C LEU A 90 -9.16 -8.10 4.66
N THR A 91 -8.08 -7.34 4.91
CA THR A 91 -7.33 -6.65 3.85
C THR A 91 -6.81 -7.65 2.81
N PHE A 92 -6.12 -8.70 3.25
CA PHE A 92 -5.56 -9.69 2.33
C PHE A 92 -6.63 -10.62 1.75
N LEU A 93 -7.69 -10.93 2.51
CA LEU A 93 -8.81 -11.71 2.02
C LEU A 93 -9.53 -11.01 0.86
N PHE A 94 -9.88 -9.73 1.02
CA PHE A 94 -10.54 -8.98 -0.04
C PHE A 94 -9.61 -8.69 -1.22
N ALA A 95 -8.32 -8.44 -0.96
CA ALA A 95 -7.33 -8.29 -2.01
C ALA A 95 -7.21 -9.55 -2.88
N LEU A 96 -7.10 -10.73 -2.27
CA LEU A 96 -7.05 -12.00 -2.99
C LEU A 96 -8.38 -12.32 -3.67
N PHE A 97 -9.51 -12.10 -2.99
CA PHE A 97 -10.83 -12.32 -3.57
C PHE A 97 -10.99 -11.54 -4.87
N TRP A 98 -10.72 -10.23 -4.86
CA TRP A 98 -10.80 -9.40 -6.06
C TRP A 98 -9.87 -9.91 -7.18
N LYS A 99 -8.63 -10.30 -6.85
CA LYS A 99 -7.66 -10.83 -7.84
C LYS A 99 -8.10 -12.15 -8.45
N PHE A 100 -8.63 -13.07 -7.65
CA PHE A 100 -9.12 -14.37 -8.14
C PHE A 100 -10.42 -14.25 -8.94
N THR A 101 -11.23 -13.22 -8.67
CA THR A 101 -12.46 -12.97 -9.44
C THR A 101 -12.25 -12.08 -10.66
N SER A 102 -11.04 -11.56 -10.89
CA SER A 102 -10.73 -10.67 -12.01
C SER A 102 -9.91 -11.42 -13.08
N PRO A 103 -10.51 -11.82 -14.22
CA PRO A 103 -9.80 -12.53 -15.28
C PRO A 103 -8.53 -11.80 -15.72
N ASP A 104 -8.61 -10.48 -15.92
CA ASP A 104 -7.50 -9.62 -16.35
C ASP A 104 -6.33 -9.60 -15.36
N PHE A 105 -6.59 -9.89 -14.07
CA PHE A 105 -5.52 -10.03 -13.09
C PHE A 105 -4.78 -11.35 -13.30
N LEU A 106 -5.52 -12.46 -13.47
CA LEU A 106 -4.97 -13.81 -13.61
C LEU A 106 -4.25 -14.03 -14.95
N THR A 107 -4.67 -13.36 -16.02
CA THR A 107 -3.96 -13.35 -17.32
C THR A 107 -2.74 -12.44 -17.32
N GLY A 108 -2.53 -11.64 -16.27
CA GLY A 108 -1.44 -10.69 -16.15
C GLY A 108 -1.67 -9.36 -16.88
N ASP A 109 -2.79 -9.19 -17.59
CA ASP A 109 -3.11 -7.97 -18.34
C ASP A 109 -3.16 -6.73 -17.44
N PHE A 110 -3.72 -6.88 -16.23
CA PHE A 110 -3.69 -5.83 -15.21
C PHE A 110 -2.26 -5.39 -14.87
N MET A 111 -1.35 -6.35 -14.69
CA MET A 111 0.04 -6.07 -14.33
C MET A 111 0.82 -5.50 -15.53
N GLN A 112 0.56 -5.98 -16.75
CA GLN A 112 1.12 -5.39 -17.97
C GLN A 112 0.73 -3.92 -18.12
N TYR A 113 -0.55 -3.62 -17.92
CA TYR A 113 -1.03 -2.24 -17.94
C TYR A 113 -0.29 -1.37 -16.91
N HIS A 114 -0.12 -1.85 -15.68
CA HIS A 114 0.61 -1.08 -14.65
C HIS A 114 2.10 -0.94 -14.99
N LEU A 115 2.75 -1.98 -15.50
CA LEU A 115 4.14 -1.92 -15.94
C LEU A 115 4.37 -0.87 -17.04
N LEU A 116 3.35 -0.55 -17.84
CA LEU A 116 3.44 0.44 -18.92
C LEU A 116 2.99 1.85 -18.51
N THR A 117 2.10 1.97 -17.53
CA THR A 117 1.42 3.25 -17.24
C THR A 117 1.80 3.87 -15.90
N ASP A 118 2.20 3.07 -14.93
CA ASP A 118 2.49 3.51 -13.57
C ASP A 118 3.95 3.94 -13.45
N PHE A 119 4.19 5.21 -13.12
CA PHE A 119 5.54 5.76 -12.96
C PHE A 119 6.36 5.01 -11.90
N ARG A 120 5.68 4.43 -10.89
CA ARG A 120 6.34 3.64 -9.83
C ARG A 120 6.97 2.36 -10.38
N MET A 121 6.48 1.89 -11.53
CA MET A 121 6.98 0.69 -12.21
C MET A 121 8.12 0.99 -13.18
N GLN A 122 8.51 2.26 -13.39
CA GLN A 122 9.52 2.65 -14.39
C GLN A 122 10.82 1.86 -14.21
N TYR A 123 11.32 1.73 -12.98
CA TYR A 123 12.54 0.97 -12.70
C TYR A 123 12.41 -0.51 -13.07
N ILE A 124 11.29 -1.14 -12.73
CA ILE A 124 11.02 -2.54 -13.08
C ILE A 124 10.89 -2.70 -14.60
N ASN A 125 10.24 -1.74 -15.25
CA ASN A 125 10.06 -1.72 -16.68
C ASN A 125 11.43 -1.61 -17.41
N THR A 126 12.29 -0.68 -17.01
CA THR A 126 13.60 -0.53 -17.66
C THR A 126 14.54 -1.70 -17.34
N ALA A 127 14.57 -2.15 -16.08
CA ALA A 127 15.50 -3.20 -15.64
C ALA A 127 15.10 -4.61 -16.08
N LEU A 128 13.81 -4.96 -16.03
CA LEU A 128 13.34 -6.34 -16.25
C LEU A 128 12.57 -6.53 -17.55
N VAL A 129 11.74 -5.55 -17.95
CA VAL A 129 10.98 -5.62 -19.21
C VAL A 129 11.86 -5.28 -20.41
N GLY A 130 12.80 -4.34 -20.24
CA GLY A 130 13.84 -3.99 -21.22
C GLY A 130 13.47 -2.83 -22.15
N ASN A 131 12.54 -1.96 -21.76
CA ASN A 131 12.38 -0.67 -22.46
C ASN A 131 13.45 0.32 -22.00
N THR A 132 13.77 1.31 -22.83
CA THR A 132 14.53 2.49 -22.38
C THR A 132 13.63 3.45 -21.56
N PRO A 133 14.20 4.32 -20.72
CA PRO A 133 13.43 5.35 -20.01
C PRO A 133 12.57 6.22 -20.95
N GLU A 134 13.07 6.55 -22.13
CA GLU A 134 12.38 7.37 -23.14
C GLU A 134 11.18 6.60 -23.71
N GLN A 135 11.36 5.33 -24.07
CA GLN A 135 10.27 4.46 -24.55
C GLN A 135 9.15 4.29 -23.51
N PHE A 136 9.49 4.28 -22.23
CA PHE A 136 8.49 4.26 -21.15
C PHE A 136 7.71 5.59 -21.09
N LEU A 137 8.40 6.72 -21.17
CA LEU A 137 7.78 8.05 -21.14
C LEU A 137 6.88 8.29 -22.36
N ASP A 138 7.33 7.90 -23.55
CA ASP A 138 6.58 8.04 -24.81
C ASP A 138 5.26 7.29 -24.77
N LYS A 139 5.24 6.05 -24.25
CA LYS A 139 4.01 5.26 -24.10
C LYS A 139 3.02 5.92 -23.14
N LYS A 140 3.51 6.50 -22.06
CA LYS A 140 2.68 7.23 -21.09
C LYS A 140 2.08 8.48 -21.72
N LEU A 141 2.86 9.24 -22.47
CA LEU A 141 2.37 10.41 -23.21
C LEU A 141 1.33 10.00 -24.24
N LEU A 142 1.57 8.94 -25.01
CA LEU A 142 0.66 8.41 -26.02
C LEU A 142 -0.69 8.01 -25.42
N LEU A 143 -0.70 7.33 -24.27
CA LEU A 143 -1.92 6.99 -23.54
C LEU A 143 -2.66 8.23 -23.02
N LYS A 144 -1.93 9.25 -22.57
CA LYS A 144 -2.52 10.53 -22.18
C LYS A 144 -3.12 11.28 -23.38
N TYR A 145 -2.52 11.20 -24.56
CA TYR A 145 -3.09 11.77 -25.77
C TYR A 145 -4.38 11.04 -26.18
N LEU A 146 -4.40 9.71 -26.14
CA LEU A 146 -5.59 8.91 -26.48
C LEU A 146 -6.79 9.15 -25.55
N SER A 147 -6.53 9.47 -24.27
CA SER A 147 -7.62 9.78 -23.33
C SER A 147 -8.25 11.16 -23.56
N ILE A 148 -7.57 12.05 -24.29
CA ILE A 148 -8.05 13.39 -24.64
C ILE A 148 -8.68 13.41 -26.03
N GLU A 149 -8.19 12.60 -26.96
CA GLU A 149 -8.65 12.49 -28.36
C GLU A 149 -9.21 11.09 -28.68
N PRO A 150 -10.36 10.70 -28.08
CA PRO A 150 -10.93 9.34 -28.23
C PRO A 150 -11.47 9.05 -29.64
N THR A 151 -11.56 10.06 -30.51
CA THR A 151 -12.08 9.95 -31.88
C THR A 151 -11.06 9.45 -32.89
N LEU A 152 -9.78 9.34 -32.51
CA LEU A 152 -8.81 8.62 -33.32
C LEU A 152 -9.15 7.12 -33.28
N ASN A 153 -9.68 6.58 -34.38
CA ASN A 153 -9.77 5.14 -34.66
C ASN A 153 -8.37 4.50 -34.85
N ALA A 154 -7.38 4.94 -34.09
CA ALA A 154 -6.02 4.43 -34.13
C ALA A 154 -5.91 3.26 -33.15
N LYS A 155 -5.65 2.05 -33.68
CA LYS A 155 -5.16 0.95 -32.86
C LYS A 155 -3.67 1.19 -32.61
N ILE A 156 -3.31 1.42 -31.35
CA ILE A 156 -1.93 1.60 -30.93
C ILE A 156 -1.49 0.35 -30.18
N THR A 157 -0.42 -0.27 -30.69
CA THR A 157 0.23 -1.39 -30.01
C THR A 157 1.22 -0.85 -28.98
N LEU A 158 0.96 -1.11 -27.71
CA LEU A 158 1.83 -0.72 -26.59
C LEU A 158 2.85 -1.81 -26.23
N ASP A 159 2.59 -3.03 -26.70
CA ASP A 159 3.35 -4.26 -26.43
C ASP A 159 4.44 -4.49 -27.49
N ASN A 160 5.57 -3.81 -27.31
CA ASN A 160 6.75 -3.98 -28.17
C ASN A 160 7.97 -4.49 -27.40
N ALA A 161 7.80 -4.86 -26.11
CA ALA A 161 8.93 -5.18 -25.25
C ALA A 161 9.09 -6.69 -25.07
N PRO A 162 10.31 -7.26 -25.25
CA PRO A 162 10.49 -8.71 -25.37
C PRO A 162 10.04 -9.54 -24.17
N ARG A 163 9.91 -8.91 -22.99
CA ARG A 163 9.66 -9.59 -21.71
C ARG A 163 8.42 -9.08 -20.98
N LEU A 164 7.62 -8.18 -21.57
CA LEU A 164 6.51 -7.52 -20.86
C LEU A 164 5.53 -8.53 -20.25
N HIS A 165 4.98 -9.42 -21.08
CA HIS A 165 4.04 -10.44 -20.64
C HIS A 165 4.66 -11.37 -19.57
N THR A 166 5.90 -11.83 -19.78
CA THR A 166 6.57 -12.73 -18.83
C THR A 166 6.80 -12.08 -17.47
N VAL A 167 7.32 -10.85 -17.44
CA VAL A 167 7.53 -10.10 -16.19
C VAL A 167 6.20 -9.82 -15.50
N ALA A 168 5.17 -9.44 -16.25
CA ALA A 168 3.84 -9.22 -15.71
C ALA A 168 3.27 -10.48 -15.05
N MET A 169 3.36 -11.63 -15.72
CA MET A 169 2.90 -12.91 -15.18
C MET A 169 3.66 -13.31 -13.90
N VAL A 170 4.99 -13.17 -13.90
CA VAL A 170 5.81 -13.45 -12.71
C VAL A 170 5.37 -12.54 -11.54
N MET A 171 5.19 -11.25 -11.78
CA MET A 171 4.77 -10.30 -10.75
C MET A 171 3.33 -10.56 -10.26
N THR A 172 2.42 -10.93 -11.16
CA THR A 172 1.05 -11.33 -10.82
C THR A 172 1.04 -12.50 -9.84
N TYR A 173 1.70 -13.60 -10.18
CA TYR A 173 1.70 -14.78 -9.30
C TYR A 173 2.55 -14.60 -8.06
N LEU A 174 3.67 -13.87 -8.14
CA LEU A 174 4.45 -13.52 -6.96
C LEU A 174 3.59 -12.73 -5.97
N THR A 175 2.80 -11.76 -6.46
CA THR A 175 1.87 -10.97 -5.64
C THR A 175 0.81 -11.85 -4.99
N LEU A 176 0.19 -12.76 -5.75
CA LEU A 176 -0.78 -13.72 -5.19
C LEU A 176 -0.17 -14.60 -4.10
N ILE A 177 1.04 -15.11 -4.34
CA ILE A 177 1.73 -15.98 -3.38
C ILE A 177 2.03 -15.22 -2.09
N ILE A 178 2.63 -14.03 -2.16
CA ILE A 178 3.00 -13.28 -0.95
C ILE A 178 1.76 -12.83 -0.17
N GLU A 179 0.69 -12.40 -0.84
CA GLU A 179 -0.57 -12.02 -0.20
C GLU A 179 -1.25 -13.21 0.47
N LEU A 180 -1.26 -14.37 -0.20
CA LEU A 180 -1.78 -15.62 0.35
C LEU A 180 -0.98 -16.06 1.57
N LEU A 181 0.35 -15.97 1.52
CA LEU A 181 1.21 -16.29 2.65
C LEU A 181 0.90 -15.41 3.86
N VAL A 182 0.68 -14.10 3.68
CA VAL A 182 0.26 -13.22 4.77
C VAL A 182 -1.11 -13.63 5.30
N LEU A 183 -2.10 -13.83 4.42
CA LEU A 183 -3.46 -14.23 4.83
C LEU A 183 -3.45 -15.51 5.65
N LEU A 184 -2.78 -16.56 5.15
CA LEU A 184 -2.69 -17.85 5.82
C LEU A 184 -1.94 -17.74 7.16
N SER A 185 -0.86 -16.95 7.20
CA SER A 185 -0.07 -16.77 8.43
C SER A 185 -0.89 -16.14 9.55
N PHE A 186 -1.79 -15.22 9.21
CA PHE A 186 -2.70 -14.59 10.18
C PHE A 186 -3.97 -15.40 10.44
N SER A 187 -4.47 -16.19 9.49
CA SER A 187 -5.74 -16.91 9.65
C SER A 187 -5.59 -18.28 10.35
N LEU A 188 -4.49 -18.99 10.11
CA LEU A 188 -4.30 -20.38 10.53
C LEU A 188 -3.72 -20.48 11.95
N LYS A 189 -4.58 -20.31 12.97
CA LYS A 189 -4.20 -20.33 14.39
C LYS A 189 -3.66 -21.67 14.89
N ASN A 190 -4.13 -22.77 14.31
CA ASN A 190 -3.77 -24.13 14.73
C ASN A 190 -2.44 -24.62 14.14
N PHE A 191 -1.75 -23.80 13.35
CA PHE A 191 -0.51 -24.17 12.67
C PHE A 191 0.67 -23.42 13.31
N PRO A 192 1.50 -24.08 14.13
CA PRO A 192 2.55 -23.42 14.91
C PRO A 192 3.57 -22.67 14.06
N LEU A 193 3.88 -23.18 12.86
CA LEU A 193 4.80 -22.52 11.93
C LEU A 193 4.27 -21.13 11.53
N PHE A 194 3.02 -21.07 11.05
CA PHE A 194 2.37 -19.81 10.65
C PHE A 194 2.25 -18.81 11.79
N GLN A 195 1.92 -19.26 13.01
CA GLN A 195 1.85 -18.37 14.16
C GLN A 195 3.22 -17.80 14.57
N LYS A 196 4.30 -18.58 14.41
CA LYS A 196 5.67 -18.13 14.70
C LYS A 196 6.21 -17.18 13.64
N THR A 197 5.82 -17.34 12.38
CA THR A 197 6.39 -16.60 11.25
C THR A 197 5.55 -15.43 10.76
N LYS A 198 4.29 -15.28 11.19
CA LYS A 198 3.36 -14.25 10.70
C LYS A 198 3.94 -12.84 10.62
N ASP A 199 4.69 -12.41 11.64
CA ASP A 199 5.29 -11.07 11.66
C ASP A 199 6.40 -10.93 10.61
N TYR A 200 7.22 -11.97 10.45
CA TYR A 200 8.27 -11.98 9.44
C TYR A 200 7.70 -12.03 8.03
N VAL A 201 6.61 -12.77 7.82
CA VAL A 201 5.90 -12.82 6.53
C VAL A 201 5.32 -11.45 6.20
N LEU A 202 4.67 -10.77 7.15
CA LEU A 202 4.15 -9.42 6.94
C LEU A 202 5.27 -8.39 6.70
N GLN A 203 6.37 -8.48 7.45
CA GLN A 203 7.54 -7.61 7.25
C GLN A 203 8.17 -7.82 5.87
N ALA A 204 8.33 -9.09 5.46
CA ALA A 204 8.84 -9.43 4.14
C ALA A 204 7.92 -8.91 3.04
N PHE A 205 6.60 -9.04 3.18
CA PHE A 205 5.62 -8.47 2.26
C PHE A 205 5.80 -6.94 2.13
N ILE A 206 5.84 -6.23 3.27
CA ILE A 206 5.98 -4.77 3.31
C ILE A 206 7.27 -4.34 2.60
N LEU A 207 8.40 -4.96 2.93
CA LEU A 207 9.70 -4.63 2.36
C LEU A 207 9.79 -5.00 0.88
N ALA A 208 9.37 -6.21 0.51
CA ALA A 208 9.49 -6.70 -0.86
C ALA A 208 8.60 -5.93 -1.83
N LEU A 209 7.45 -5.42 -1.40
CA LEU A 209 6.55 -4.70 -2.28
C LEU A 209 6.83 -3.20 -2.28
N TYR A 210 6.90 -2.57 -1.10
CA TYR A 210 6.92 -1.11 -1.00
C TYR A 210 8.31 -0.48 -1.08
N THR A 211 9.37 -1.28 -1.10
CA THR A 211 10.70 -0.78 -1.48
C THR A 211 10.78 -0.54 -3.00
N PHE A 212 10.16 -1.41 -3.79
CA PHE A 212 10.22 -1.33 -5.26
C PHE A 212 9.06 -0.58 -5.88
N ILE A 213 7.86 -0.64 -5.26
CA ILE A 213 6.66 0.05 -5.73
C ILE A 213 6.17 0.93 -4.55
N PRO A 214 6.67 2.17 -4.42
CA PRO A 214 6.47 2.94 -3.21
C PRO A 214 5.02 3.36 -3.00
N VAL A 215 4.28 2.59 -2.21
CA VAL A 215 2.94 2.92 -1.68
C VAL A 215 3.04 3.09 -0.18
N THR A 216 3.74 4.15 0.24
CA THR A 216 4.16 4.36 1.63
C THR A 216 2.99 4.37 2.61
N GLY A 217 1.82 4.86 2.21
CA GLY A 217 0.63 4.89 3.06
C GLY A 217 0.15 3.50 3.49
N PHE A 218 0.11 2.54 2.56
CA PHE A 218 -0.35 1.18 2.86
C PHE A 218 0.69 0.38 3.64
N GLY A 219 1.97 0.45 3.25
CA GLY A 219 3.05 -0.20 4.01
C GLY A 219 3.13 0.30 5.46
N PHE A 220 2.93 1.61 5.66
CA PHE A 220 2.91 2.22 6.99
C PHE A 220 1.77 1.72 7.87
N ILE A 221 0.53 1.70 7.36
CA ILE A 221 -0.61 1.21 8.15
C ILE A 221 -0.47 -0.28 8.45
N LEU A 222 0.00 -1.11 7.51
CA LEU A 222 0.28 -2.53 7.77
C LEU A 222 1.34 -2.73 8.85
N ALA A 223 2.40 -1.90 8.85
CA ALA A 223 3.41 -1.93 9.89
C ALA A 223 2.81 -1.58 11.27
N ILE A 224 1.91 -0.60 11.35
CA ILE A 224 1.21 -0.26 12.61
C ILE A 224 0.33 -1.42 13.09
N LEU A 225 -0.45 -2.01 12.19
CA LEU A 225 -1.30 -3.15 12.52
C LEU A 225 -0.45 -4.34 13.00
N GLY A 226 0.69 -4.59 12.35
CA GLY A 226 1.66 -5.59 12.75
C GLY A 226 2.27 -5.31 14.13
N ILE A 227 2.69 -4.06 14.39
CA ILE A 227 3.19 -3.65 15.71
C ILE A 227 2.12 -3.84 16.80
N ALA A 228 0.86 -3.54 16.50
CA ALA A 228 -0.24 -3.73 17.45
C ALA A 228 -0.43 -5.20 17.86
N GLN A 229 0.02 -6.17 17.07
CA GLN A 229 -0.02 -7.60 17.40
C GLN A 229 1.06 -8.04 18.38
N LEU A 230 2.15 -7.29 18.51
CA LEU A 230 3.33 -7.75 19.23
C LEU A 230 3.04 -7.96 20.73
N GLU A 231 3.68 -8.97 21.29
CA GLU A 231 3.69 -9.21 22.73
C GLU A 231 4.74 -8.34 23.43
N PRO A 232 4.52 -8.00 24.72
CA PRO A 232 5.54 -7.34 25.53
C PRO A 232 6.87 -8.11 25.48
N GLY A 233 7.96 -7.43 25.13
CA GLY A 233 9.30 -8.03 25.04
C GLY A 233 9.78 -8.36 23.62
N GLU A 234 8.90 -8.31 22.60
CA GLU A 234 9.27 -8.58 21.20
C GLU A 234 10.00 -7.40 20.51
N LYS A 235 11.03 -6.84 21.16
CA LYS A 235 11.76 -5.64 20.72
C LYS A 235 12.38 -5.79 19.33
N LYS A 236 12.87 -6.99 18.98
CA LYS A 236 13.44 -7.26 17.65
C LYS A 236 12.39 -7.09 16.54
N LYS A 237 11.21 -7.67 16.71
CA LYS A 237 10.12 -7.56 15.73
C LYS A 237 9.63 -6.13 15.60
N PHE A 238 9.50 -5.42 16.73
CA PHE A 238 9.18 -3.99 16.73
C PHE A 238 10.21 -3.19 15.93
N GLY A 239 11.50 -3.41 16.19
CA GLY A 239 12.60 -2.75 15.46
C GLY A 239 12.57 -3.01 13.96
N LEU A 240 12.20 -4.23 13.53
CA LEU A 240 12.07 -4.57 12.11
C LEU A 240 10.88 -3.85 11.43
N TYR A 241 9.72 -3.76 12.08
CA TYR A 241 8.60 -2.96 11.53
C TYR A 241 8.97 -1.48 11.44
N PHE A 242 9.65 -0.95 12.47
CA PHE A 242 10.10 0.44 12.46
C PHE A 242 11.15 0.70 11.37
N LEU A 243 12.09 -0.22 11.18
CA LEU A 243 13.06 -0.19 10.09
C LEU A 243 12.35 -0.22 8.74
N ALA A 244 11.34 -1.07 8.56
CA ALA A 244 10.57 -1.12 7.32
C ALA A 244 9.90 0.22 7.01
N ILE A 245 9.33 0.90 8.01
CA ILE A 245 8.78 2.25 7.86
C ILE A 245 9.85 3.23 7.35
N ILE A 246 11.04 3.22 7.94
CA ILE A 246 12.15 4.09 7.53
C ILE A 246 12.59 3.77 6.10
N VAL A 247 12.83 2.50 5.79
CA VAL A 247 13.29 2.05 4.46
C VAL A 247 12.29 2.45 3.38
N MET A 248 11.00 2.22 3.59
CA MET A 248 9.95 2.63 2.64
C MET A 248 9.90 4.15 2.45
N GLN A 249 10.04 4.91 3.53
CA GLN A 249 10.01 6.37 3.46
C GLN A 249 11.22 6.91 2.68
N LEU A 250 12.41 6.34 2.91
CA LEU A 250 13.61 6.66 2.14
C LEU A 250 13.47 6.25 0.67
N ALA A 251 13.03 5.02 0.40
CA ALA A 251 12.80 4.51 -0.96
C ALA A 251 11.85 5.41 -1.75
N SER A 252 10.79 5.92 -1.11
CA SER A 252 9.88 6.87 -1.76
C SER A 252 10.55 8.19 -2.15
N HIS A 253 11.47 8.71 -1.33
CA HIS A 253 12.20 9.93 -1.66
C HIS A 253 13.18 9.71 -2.81
N PHE A 254 13.92 8.59 -2.82
CA PHE A 254 14.82 8.26 -3.93
C PHE A 254 14.06 7.97 -5.23
N SER A 255 12.90 7.30 -5.18
CA SER A 255 12.05 7.07 -6.36
C SER A 255 11.47 8.34 -6.97
N ILE A 256 11.28 9.39 -6.16
CA ILE A 256 10.81 10.71 -6.60
C ILE A 256 11.98 11.57 -7.11
N LEU A 257 13.19 11.35 -6.59
CA LEU A 257 14.39 12.13 -6.93
C LEU A 257 15.08 11.69 -8.24
N ASP A 258 14.71 10.56 -8.84
CA ASP A 258 15.20 10.15 -10.17
C ASP A 258 14.34 10.68 -11.34
N ILE A 259 13.26 11.43 -11.07
CA ILE A 259 12.29 11.83 -12.12
C ILE A 259 12.41 13.29 -12.57
N VAL A 260 13.20 14.15 -11.90
CA VAL A 260 13.25 15.59 -12.24
C VAL A 260 14.65 16.14 -12.56
N SER A 261 15.78 15.49 -12.20
CA SER A 261 17.06 16.21 -12.13
C SER A 261 18.24 15.72 -12.98
N ARG A 262 18.08 14.88 -14.02
CA ARG A 262 19.23 14.58 -14.89
C ARG A 262 19.07 14.77 -16.40
N ASP A 263 17.87 14.62 -16.98
CA ASP A 263 17.73 14.71 -18.45
C ASP A 263 16.81 15.83 -18.97
N LEU A 264 16.45 16.82 -18.14
CA LEU A 264 15.81 18.06 -18.60
C LEU A 264 16.64 19.32 -18.27
N SER A 265 17.92 19.13 -17.97
CA SER A 265 18.89 20.23 -17.82
C SER A 265 20.15 20.02 -18.67
N VAL A 266 19.97 19.53 -19.90
CA VAL A 266 20.77 19.89 -21.10
C VAL A 266 19.82 19.96 -22.29
#